data_AF-A0A9P5K7S0-F1
#
_entry.id   AF-A0A9P5K7S0-F1
#
_cell.length_a   1.000
_cell.length_b   1.000
_cell.length_c   1.000
_cell.angle_alpha   90.00
_cell.angle_beta   90.00
_cell.angle_gamma   90.00
#
_symmetry.space_group_name_H-M   'P 1'
#
loop_
_entity.id
_entity.type
_entity.pdbx_description
1 polymer ?
#
loop_
_entity_poly.entity_id
_entity_poly.type
_entity_poly.pdbx_seq_one_letter_code
_entity_poly.pdbx_strand_id
1 'polypeptide(L)'
;MPAGIRSTEATDMFFQESSDETRSAPPPESWRLFRDRSLPVSIDAADRYREVIHEYFAEVNIFFPLLSLDDILATFNEVVSCEKSPALESDSISPARYCLLLLVLCMGSFVCTGEYRISLNEAAGRNGGQEPPSLGSGYFKEVTGLDEKLWQKARLLLGFISSEINLEAAQCSMLASLYKGAKGRMADSFHWVHATAVKCEALARRAIASTNDAERFSDAFRRLYWVSLIYEGDFISEVSITLPSGIARYEDVVPYPAPETPKHRQEHAAAFSTPETNPTSPATSTFYRTEELVAFQISTNAAIRRFLNRVNSVIYDSKDQVRMTRDSYANWLLRVTEDLWSYHGALYRNLPDFLLTSQPRKRPDQENASSPMTPGIIRVEELGNNPWNVLRLKGRYYAGQYIIHRPFIEYVLLNMAHFDTHPCKEAILHRCRLCLEGIRGFINVFDIDPAISITGLFSSGLVTFTMVMILRVATVCPVFRDALPSDIEQAIFIGKRNLRRFSISVTEFQWHLGVLERLEASCKNHMTM
;
A
#
# COMPACT_ATOMS: atom_id res chain seq x y z
N MET A 1 43.07 30.81 1.10
CA MET A 1 42.89 29.35 1.24
C MET A 1 41.44 29.04 0.88
N PRO A 2 41.16 28.11 -0.05
CA PRO A 2 39.79 27.77 -0.38
C PRO A 2 39.13 27.11 0.84
N ALA A 3 37.87 27.46 1.09
CA ALA A 3 37.06 26.89 2.16
C ALA A 3 37.10 25.36 2.11
N GLY A 4 37.25 24.72 3.26
CA GLY A 4 37.43 23.28 3.38
C GLY A 4 36.32 22.51 2.68
N ILE A 5 36.70 21.77 1.64
CA ILE A 5 35.88 20.74 0.97
C ILE A 5 35.40 19.80 2.06
N ARG A 6 34.08 19.69 2.26
CA ARG A 6 33.52 18.71 3.21
C ARG A 6 33.84 17.32 2.66
N SER A 7 34.26 16.39 3.51
CA SER A 7 34.72 15.03 3.14
C SER A 7 33.77 14.25 2.21
N THR A 8 32.48 14.61 2.15
CA THR A 8 31.48 13.99 1.26
C THR A 8 31.57 14.50 -0.19
N GLU A 9 31.99 15.74 -0.42
CA GLU A 9 32.04 16.37 -1.76
C GLU A 9 33.06 15.67 -2.69
N ALA A 10 34.14 15.11 -2.13
CA ALA A 10 35.17 14.41 -2.90
C ALA A 10 34.65 13.12 -3.55
N THR A 11 33.71 12.42 -2.90
CA THR A 11 33.07 11.21 -3.43
C THR A 11 31.81 11.53 -4.23
N ASP A 12 31.11 12.62 -3.89
CA ASP A 12 29.91 13.04 -4.61
C ASP A 12 30.21 13.44 -6.06
N MET A 13 31.46 13.81 -6.38
CA MET A 13 31.94 14.07 -7.75
C MET A 13 31.71 12.89 -8.72
N PHE A 14 31.75 11.63 -8.25
CA PHE A 14 31.45 10.46 -9.09
C PHE A 14 29.96 10.32 -9.43
N PHE A 15 29.09 11.07 -8.75
CA PHE A 15 27.64 11.03 -8.88
C PHE A 15 27.05 12.37 -9.35
N GLN A 16 27.91 13.35 -9.65
CA GLN A 16 27.53 14.55 -10.38
C GLN A 16 27.36 14.18 -11.85
N GLU A 17 26.23 14.55 -12.46
CA GLU A 17 25.96 14.27 -13.88
C GLU A 17 27.08 14.85 -14.75
N SER A 18 27.85 13.97 -15.41
CA SER A 18 28.78 14.38 -16.45
C SER A 18 27.98 14.87 -17.64
N SER A 19 28.26 16.08 -18.12
CA SER A 19 27.68 16.63 -19.35
C SER A 19 28.00 15.81 -20.61
N ASP A 20 28.92 14.85 -20.51
CA ASP A 20 29.17 13.83 -21.53
C ASP A 20 28.22 12.64 -21.31
N GLU A 21 27.05 12.70 -21.96
CA GLU A 21 26.21 11.53 -22.18
C GLU A 21 26.96 10.55 -23.11
N THR A 22 27.78 9.66 -22.56
CA THR A 22 28.03 8.38 -23.23
C THR A 22 26.73 7.61 -23.19
N ARG A 23 25.85 7.86 -24.18
CA ARG A 23 24.58 7.16 -24.36
C ARG A 23 24.88 5.67 -24.32
N SER A 24 24.39 4.98 -23.28
CA SER A 24 24.29 3.53 -23.27
C SER A 24 23.66 3.10 -24.59
N ALA A 25 24.17 2.00 -25.19
CA ALA A 25 23.50 1.43 -26.35
C ALA A 25 22.00 1.24 -26.02
N PRO A 26 21.09 1.67 -26.92
CA PRO A 26 19.67 1.62 -26.66
C PRO A 26 19.23 0.17 -26.39
N PRO A 27 18.24 -0.04 -25.51
CA PRO A 27 17.76 -1.39 -25.22
C PRO A 27 17.19 -2.03 -26.49
N PRO A 28 17.23 -3.37 -26.63
CA PRO A 28 16.74 -4.06 -27.83
C PRO A 28 15.30 -3.65 -28.14
N GLU A 29 15.00 -3.19 -29.37
CA GLU A 29 13.69 -2.62 -29.78
C GLU A 29 12.48 -3.56 -29.62
N SER A 30 12.68 -4.81 -29.18
CA SER A 30 11.64 -5.77 -28.84
C SER A 30 10.77 -5.36 -27.64
N TRP A 31 11.07 -4.27 -26.93
CA TRP A 31 10.16 -3.72 -25.91
C TRP A 31 9.01 -2.88 -26.50
N ARG A 32 9.10 -2.47 -27.78
CA ARG A 32 8.08 -1.64 -28.44
C ARG A 32 6.75 -2.38 -28.59
N LEU A 33 5.63 -1.67 -28.45
CA LEU A 33 4.28 -2.21 -28.47
C LEU A 33 3.93 -2.84 -29.82
N PHE A 34 4.24 -2.18 -30.94
CA PHE A 34 3.71 -2.57 -32.25
C PHE A 34 4.77 -3.11 -33.23
N ARG A 35 6.06 -2.92 -32.95
CA ARG A 35 7.13 -3.26 -33.92
C ARG A 35 7.39 -4.75 -34.13
N ASP A 36 7.39 -5.57 -33.09
CA ASP A 36 7.83 -6.97 -33.17
C ASP A 36 6.69 -8.01 -33.36
N ARG A 37 5.43 -7.56 -33.48
CA ARG A 37 4.22 -8.39 -33.62
C ARG A 37 4.05 -9.48 -32.53
N SER A 38 4.76 -9.37 -31.40
CA SER A 38 4.67 -10.34 -30.29
C SER A 38 3.38 -10.20 -29.48
N LEU A 39 2.74 -9.03 -29.55
CA LEU A 39 1.47 -8.73 -28.91
C LEU A 39 0.30 -8.98 -29.86
N PRO A 40 -0.86 -9.44 -29.35
CA PRO A 40 -2.04 -9.76 -30.16
C PRO A 40 -2.76 -8.51 -30.70
N VAL A 41 -2.51 -7.34 -30.12
CA VAL A 41 -3.16 -6.08 -30.52
C VAL A 41 -2.26 -5.35 -31.53
N SER A 42 -2.75 -5.18 -32.76
CA SER A 42 -2.07 -4.40 -33.78
C SER A 42 -2.24 -2.90 -33.55
N ILE A 43 -1.43 -2.10 -34.24
CA ILE A 43 -1.51 -0.62 -34.17
C ILE A 43 -2.83 -0.05 -34.69
N ASP A 44 -3.52 -0.80 -35.56
CA ASP A 44 -4.85 -0.44 -36.09
C ASP A 44 -5.97 -0.72 -35.07
N ALA A 45 -5.70 -1.59 -34.10
CA ALA A 45 -6.60 -1.91 -32.99
C ALA A 45 -6.15 -1.25 -31.66
N ALA A 46 -5.36 -0.17 -31.74
CA ALA A 46 -4.77 0.50 -30.59
C ALA A 46 -5.81 0.99 -29.54
N ASP A 47 -7.05 1.27 -29.94
CA ASP A 47 -8.09 1.70 -28.99
C ASP A 47 -8.38 0.67 -27.89
N ARG A 48 -8.10 -0.61 -28.13
CA ARG A 48 -8.19 -1.66 -27.09
C ARG A 48 -7.25 -1.38 -25.92
N TYR A 49 -6.07 -0.81 -26.17
CA TYR A 49 -5.16 -0.40 -25.11
C TYR A 49 -5.67 0.81 -24.33
N ARG A 50 -6.51 1.68 -24.91
CA ARG A 50 -7.14 2.76 -24.15
C ARG A 50 -8.09 2.22 -23.11
N GLU A 51 -8.91 1.23 -23.48
CA GLU A 51 -9.82 0.57 -22.54
C GLU A 51 -9.04 -0.07 -21.39
N VAL A 52 -7.94 -0.76 -21.69
CA VAL A 52 -7.03 -1.33 -20.69
C VAL A 52 -6.43 -0.25 -19.76
N ILE A 53 -6.06 0.92 -20.30
CA ILE A 53 -5.62 2.06 -19.48
C ILE A 53 -6.73 2.50 -18.53
N HIS A 54 -7.97 2.64 -19.01
CA HIS A 54 -9.10 3.04 -18.15
C HIS A 54 -9.36 2.03 -17.02
N GLU A 55 -9.27 0.72 -17.31
CA GLU A 55 -9.41 -0.33 -16.30
C GLU A 55 -8.31 -0.26 -15.23
N TYR A 56 -7.05 0.04 -15.60
CA TYR A 56 -6.00 0.31 -14.62
C TYR A 56 -6.38 1.47 -13.68
N PHE A 57 -6.89 2.58 -14.22
CA PHE A 57 -7.25 3.74 -13.39
C PHE A 57 -8.45 3.45 -12.48
N ALA A 58 -9.40 2.64 -12.93
CA ALA A 58 -10.58 2.25 -12.17
C ALA A 58 -10.26 1.28 -11.02
N GLU A 59 -9.40 0.29 -11.26
CA GLU A 59 -9.22 -0.85 -10.34
C GLU A 59 -7.86 -0.86 -9.60
N VAL A 60 -6.88 -0.07 -10.05
CA VAL A 60 -5.53 -0.03 -9.45
C VAL A 60 -5.19 1.36 -8.92
N ASN A 61 -5.27 2.39 -9.76
CA ASN A 61 -4.83 3.75 -9.39
C ASN A 61 -5.69 4.32 -8.24
N ILE A 62 -6.93 3.86 -8.08
CA ILE A 62 -7.78 4.22 -6.94
C ILE A 62 -7.20 3.82 -5.57
N PHE A 63 -6.36 2.78 -5.52
CA PHE A 63 -5.67 2.33 -4.31
C PHE A 63 -4.26 2.90 -4.19
N PHE A 64 -3.63 3.17 -5.33
CA PHE A 64 -2.27 3.67 -5.46
C PHE A 64 -2.26 4.81 -6.49
N PRO A 65 -2.69 6.02 -6.11
CA PRO A 65 -2.89 7.13 -7.05
C PRO A 65 -1.55 7.79 -7.35
N LEU A 66 -0.78 7.11 -8.20
CA LEU A 66 0.60 7.44 -8.54
C LEU A 66 0.71 8.19 -9.86
N LEU A 67 -0.31 8.08 -10.72
CA LEU A 67 -0.30 8.57 -12.10
C LEU A 67 -1.53 9.43 -12.41
N SER A 68 -1.41 10.24 -13.46
CA SER A 68 -2.48 11.00 -14.11
C SER A 68 -2.99 10.25 -15.35
N LEU A 69 -4.30 10.13 -15.50
CA LEU A 69 -4.92 9.48 -16.67
C LEU A 69 -4.58 10.23 -17.96
N ASP A 70 -4.65 11.56 -17.91
CA ASP A 70 -4.41 12.42 -19.07
C ASP A 70 -2.97 12.28 -19.57
N ASP A 71 -1.98 12.23 -18.65
CA ASP A 71 -0.56 12.10 -19.01
C ASP A 71 -0.25 10.74 -19.64
N ILE A 72 -0.88 9.68 -19.14
CA ILE A 72 -0.72 8.32 -19.69
C ILE A 72 -1.40 8.21 -21.06
N LEU A 73 -2.59 8.78 -21.24
CA LEU A 73 -3.27 8.81 -22.54
C LEU A 73 -2.51 9.66 -23.56
N ALA A 74 -1.94 10.79 -23.15
CA ALA A 74 -1.06 11.61 -23.99
C ALA A 74 0.18 10.83 -24.41
N THR A 75 0.84 10.15 -23.47
CA THR A 75 2.01 9.30 -23.77
C THR A 75 1.63 8.15 -24.71
N PHE A 76 0.46 7.52 -24.51
CA PHE A 76 -0.05 6.48 -25.41
C PHE A 76 -0.27 7.01 -26.85
N ASN A 77 -0.87 8.19 -26.99
CA ASN A 77 -1.08 8.84 -28.30
C ASN A 77 0.24 9.15 -29.01
N GLU A 78 1.24 9.60 -28.25
CA GLU A 78 2.59 9.87 -28.74
C GLU A 78 3.23 8.57 -29.26
N VAL A 79 3.17 7.47 -28.48
CA VAL A 79 3.69 6.15 -28.90
C VAL A 79 3.01 5.66 -30.18
N VAL A 80 1.68 5.72 -30.26
CA VAL A 80 0.93 5.30 -31.45
C VAL A 80 1.34 6.12 -32.67
N SER A 81 1.49 7.44 -32.52
CA SER A 81 1.91 8.32 -33.61
C SER A 81 3.34 8.00 -34.09
N CYS A 82 4.29 7.86 -33.16
CA CYS A 82 5.69 7.55 -33.46
C CYS A 82 5.85 6.18 -34.14
N GLU A 83 5.11 5.15 -33.70
CA GLU A 83 5.23 3.81 -34.27
C GLU A 83 4.46 3.63 -35.59
N LYS A 84 3.45 4.48 -35.87
CA LYS A 84 2.77 4.51 -37.19
C LYS A 84 3.65 5.12 -38.29
N SER A 85 4.47 6.11 -37.96
CA SER A 85 5.31 6.85 -38.92
C SER A 85 6.79 6.80 -38.54
N PRO A 86 7.49 5.69 -38.80
CA PRO A 86 8.89 5.50 -38.40
C PRO A 86 9.89 6.46 -39.09
N ALA A 87 9.45 7.28 -40.06
CA ALA A 87 10.27 8.28 -40.74
C ALA A 87 10.59 9.52 -39.87
N LEU A 88 9.87 9.71 -38.76
CA LEU A 88 10.19 10.68 -37.71
C LEU A 88 10.84 9.93 -36.55
N GLU A 89 12.10 9.54 -36.69
CA GLU A 89 12.92 9.11 -35.56
C GLU A 89 13.16 10.31 -34.65
N SER A 90 12.19 10.66 -33.80
CA SER A 90 12.44 11.53 -32.66
C SER A 90 12.57 10.70 -31.40
N ASP A 91 13.68 10.94 -30.68
CA ASP A 91 13.90 10.65 -29.26
C ASP A 91 12.85 11.34 -28.34
N SER A 92 11.57 11.45 -28.74
CA SER A 92 10.58 12.29 -28.04
C SER A 92 10.09 11.67 -26.73
N ILE A 93 10.03 10.33 -26.65
CA ILE A 93 9.55 9.60 -25.48
C ILE A 93 10.74 8.97 -24.76
N SER A 94 10.97 9.40 -23.52
CA SER A 94 12.00 8.80 -22.68
C SER A 94 11.69 7.32 -22.38
N PRO A 95 12.72 6.46 -22.25
CA PRO A 95 12.53 5.04 -21.90
C PRO A 95 11.70 4.83 -20.63
N ALA A 96 11.86 5.69 -19.61
CA ALA A 96 11.07 5.62 -18.38
C ALA A 96 9.58 5.92 -18.63
N ARG A 97 9.24 6.97 -19.41
CA ARG A 97 7.83 7.28 -19.77
C ARG A 97 7.18 6.14 -20.55
N TYR A 98 7.91 5.53 -21.49
CA TYR A 98 7.42 4.36 -22.22
C TYR A 98 7.23 3.15 -21.29
N CYS A 99 8.17 2.93 -20.36
CA CYS A 99 8.07 1.86 -19.38
C CYS A 99 6.85 2.03 -18.45
N LEU A 100 6.51 3.25 -18.04
CA LEU A 100 5.29 3.55 -17.30
C LEU A 100 4.05 3.09 -18.06
N LEU A 101 3.95 3.45 -19.35
CA LEU A 101 2.83 3.02 -20.20
C LEU A 101 2.73 1.49 -20.27
N LEU A 102 3.85 0.79 -20.48
CA LEU A 102 3.86 -0.68 -20.51
C LEU A 102 3.38 -1.30 -19.18
N LEU A 103 3.79 -0.72 -18.04
CA LEU A 103 3.37 -1.20 -16.72
C LEU A 103 1.90 -0.92 -16.44
N VAL A 104 1.37 0.23 -16.89
CA VAL A 104 -0.07 0.54 -16.84
C VAL A 104 -0.85 -0.47 -17.67
N LEU A 105 -0.43 -0.73 -18.90
CA LEU A 105 -1.08 -1.73 -19.76
C LEU A 105 -0.99 -3.14 -19.17
N CYS A 106 0.14 -3.49 -18.57
CA CYS A 106 0.34 -4.77 -17.91
C CYS A 106 -0.65 -4.95 -16.74
N MET A 107 -0.72 -4.00 -15.82
CA MET A 107 -1.65 -4.03 -14.69
C MET A 107 -3.11 -3.94 -15.12
N GLY A 108 -3.43 -3.07 -16.09
CA GLY A 108 -4.76 -2.96 -16.69
C GLY A 108 -5.21 -4.29 -17.29
N SER A 109 -4.32 -4.93 -18.05
CA SER A 109 -4.59 -6.24 -18.66
C SER A 109 -4.81 -7.31 -17.59
N PHE A 110 -4.07 -7.26 -16.48
CA PHE A 110 -4.26 -8.19 -15.37
C PHE A 110 -5.62 -8.01 -14.70
N VAL A 111 -6.05 -6.78 -14.41
CA VAL A 111 -7.38 -6.55 -13.80
C VAL A 111 -8.52 -6.95 -14.74
N CYS A 112 -8.37 -6.77 -16.05
CA CYS A 112 -9.32 -7.25 -17.06
C CYS A 112 -9.55 -8.76 -17.03
N THR A 113 -8.61 -9.56 -16.50
CA THR A 113 -8.79 -11.03 -16.35
C THR A 113 -9.76 -11.39 -15.22
N GLY A 114 -9.96 -10.49 -14.25
CA GLY A 114 -10.68 -10.76 -13.01
C GLY A 114 -9.93 -11.65 -12.00
N GLU A 115 -8.75 -12.18 -12.33
CA GLU A 115 -7.97 -13.09 -11.46
C GLU A 115 -7.57 -12.47 -10.13
N TYR A 116 -7.52 -11.14 -10.04
CA TYR A 116 -7.22 -10.43 -8.81
C TYR A 116 -8.32 -10.54 -7.74
N ARG A 117 -9.54 -10.93 -8.13
CA ARG A 117 -10.67 -11.20 -7.20
C ARG A 117 -10.60 -12.65 -6.75
N ILE A 118 -10.10 -12.83 -5.53
CA ILE A 118 -9.83 -14.13 -4.93
C ILE A 118 -11.01 -14.55 -4.05
N SER A 119 -11.81 -15.49 -4.54
CA SER A 119 -12.88 -16.14 -3.76
C SER A 119 -12.49 -17.56 -3.36
N LEU A 120 -12.97 -17.99 -2.19
CA LEU A 120 -12.76 -19.35 -1.71
C LEU A 120 -13.98 -20.20 -2.05
N ASN A 121 -13.82 -21.23 -2.89
CA ASN A 121 -14.91 -22.17 -3.18
C ASN A 121 -15.05 -23.17 -2.03
N GLU A 122 -15.95 -22.90 -1.09
CA GLU A 122 -16.21 -23.77 0.07
C GLU A 122 -16.78 -25.15 -0.33
N ALA A 123 -17.42 -25.27 -1.51
CA ALA A 123 -17.99 -26.53 -2.01
C ALA A 123 -16.94 -27.51 -2.57
N ALA A 124 -15.75 -27.03 -2.94
CA ALA A 124 -14.68 -27.85 -3.51
C ALA A 124 -13.77 -28.53 -2.45
N GLY A 125 -14.12 -28.44 -1.16
CA GLY A 125 -13.43 -29.12 -0.07
C GLY A 125 -12.01 -28.61 0.20
N ARG A 126 -11.15 -29.41 0.87
CA ARG A 126 -9.75 -29.06 1.24
C ARG A 126 -8.85 -28.68 0.06
N ASN A 127 -9.27 -28.97 -1.17
CA ASN A 127 -8.56 -28.67 -2.43
C ASN A 127 -9.25 -27.55 -3.21
N GLY A 128 -10.02 -26.68 -2.55
CA GLY A 128 -10.87 -25.67 -3.17
C GLY A 128 -10.11 -24.73 -4.11
N GLY A 129 -10.09 -25.10 -5.40
CA GLY A 129 -9.63 -24.26 -6.48
C GLY A 129 -10.59 -23.10 -6.70
N GLN A 130 -10.05 -22.06 -7.33
CA GLN A 130 -10.76 -20.86 -7.77
C GLN A 130 -12.07 -21.26 -8.48
N GLU A 131 -13.21 -20.65 -8.12
CA GLU A 131 -14.31 -20.60 -9.11
C GLU A 131 -13.77 -19.82 -10.30
N PRO A 132 -13.75 -20.39 -11.52
CA PRO A 132 -13.40 -19.60 -12.68
C PRO A 132 -14.35 -18.40 -12.69
N PRO A 133 -13.84 -17.16 -12.77
CA PRO A 133 -14.72 -15.99 -12.83
C PRO A 133 -15.75 -16.25 -13.91
N SER A 134 -17.04 -16.06 -13.58
CA SER A 134 -18.11 -16.14 -14.56
C SER A 134 -17.72 -15.21 -15.70
N LEU A 135 -17.34 -15.83 -16.81
CA LEU A 135 -16.60 -15.19 -17.88
C LEU A 135 -17.37 -13.93 -18.31
N GLY A 136 -16.83 -12.76 -17.98
CA GLY A 136 -17.25 -11.52 -18.60
C GLY A 136 -17.21 -11.70 -20.12
N SER A 137 -18.14 -11.05 -20.81
CA SER A 137 -18.27 -10.93 -22.27
C SER A 137 -17.05 -11.39 -23.06
N GLY A 138 -17.25 -12.16 -24.14
CA GLY A 138 -16.20 -12.79 -24.97
C GLY A 138 -15.00 -11.91 -25.40
N TYR A 139 -15.11 -10.59 -25.22
CA TYR A 139 -14.06 -9.58 -25.26
C TYR A 139 -12.79 -9.91 -24.42
N PHE A 140 -12.93 -10.47 -23.22
CA PHE A 140 -11.79 -10.66 -22.29
C PHE A 140 -10.93 -11.91 -22.55
N LYS A 141 -11.37 -12.84 -23.42
CA LYS A 141 -10.58 -14.04 -23.78
C LYS A 141 -9.29 -13.71 -24.54
N GLU A 142 -9.26 -12.60 -25.27
CA GLU A 142 -8.07 -12.17 -26.01
C GLU A 142 -7.03 -11.46 -25.13
N VAL A 143 -7.42 -11.08 -23.90
CA VAL A 143 -6.56 -10.39 -22.92
C VAL A 143 -5.85 -11.38 -21.99
N THR A 144 -6.26 -12.65 -21.96
CA THR A 144 -5.62 -13.68 -21.15
C THR A 144 -4.14 -13.85 -21.53
N GLY A 145 -3.23 -13.69 -20.57
CA GLY A 145 -1.78 -13.79 -20.77
C GLY A 145 -1.14 -12.60 -21.49
N LEU A 146 -1.92 -11.55 -21.79
CA LEU A 146 -1.39 -10.30 -22.35
C LEU A 146 -0.55 -9.54 -21.31
N ASP A 147 -0.92 -9.61 -20.02
CA ASP A 147 -0.18 -8.96 -18.94
C ASP A 147 1.24 -9.54 -18.81
N GLU A 148 1.44 -10.85 -18.92
CA GLU A 148 2.78 -11.44 -18.89
C GLU A 148 3.62 -11.02 -20.08
N LYS A 149 3.05 -10.93 -21.28
CA LYS A 149 3.78 -10.47 -22.47
C LYS A 149 4.19 -8.99 -22.33
N LEU A 150 3.28 -8.15 -21.86
CA LEU A 150 3.56 -6.75 -21.55
C LEU A 150 4.61 -6.62 -20.44
N TRP A 151 4.55 -7.48 -19.42
CA TRP A 151 5.57 -7.55 -18.37
C TRP A 151 6.95 -7.90 -18.92
N GLN A 152 7.05 -8.84 -19.89
CA GLN A 152 8.35 -9.16 -20.50
C GLN A 152 8.96 -7.94 -21.19
N LYS A 153 8.16 -7.16 -21.92
CA LYS A 153 8.60 -5.92 -22.56
C LYS A 153 8.97 -4.85 -21.53
N ALA A 154 8.12 -4.63 -20.52
CA ALA A 154 8.40 -3.69 -19.43
C ALA A 154 9.70 -4.05 -18.69
N ARG A 155 9.97 -5.34 -18.47
CA ARG A 155 11.18 -5.82 -17.78
C ARG A 155 12.46 -5.46 -18.52
N LEU A 156 12.45 -5.41 -19.86
CA LEU A 156 13.60 -4.96 -20.65
C LEU A 156 13.91 -3.48 -20.37
N LEU A 157 12.88 -2.63 -20.34
CA LEU A 157 13.03 -1.21 -20.02
C LEU A 157 13.35 -0.98 -18.54
N LEU A 158 12.74 -1.71 -17.62
CA LEU A 158 13.05 -1.66 -16.19
C LEU A 158 14.53 -1.95 -15.92
N GLY A 159 15.13 -2.90 -16.64
CA GLY A 159 16.57 -3.15 -16.58
C GLY A 159 17.41 -1.96 -17.03
N PHE A 160 17.01 -1.34 -18.14
CA PHE A 160 17.68 -0.16 -18.70
C PHE A 160 17.60 1.07 -17.78
N ILE A 161 16.41 1.40 -17.28
CA ILE A 161 16.18 2.57 -16.41
C ILE A 161 16.52 2.33 -14.93
N SER A 162 17.02 1.13 -14.58
CA SER A 162 17.21 0.73 -13.18
C SER A 162 18.14 1.65 -12.40
N SER A 163 19.14 2.24 -13.06
CA SER A 163 20.10 3.18 -12.46
C SER A 163 19.61 4.63 -12.40
N GLU A 164 18.56 4.97 -13.15
CA GLU A 164 18.04 6.35 -13.22
C GLU A 164 17.40 6.77 -11.89
N ILE A 165 17.68 8.00 -11.44
CA ILE A 165 17.12 8.58 -10.22
C ILE A 165 16.26 9.78 -10.60
N ASN A 166 15.13 9.48 -11.25
CA ASN A 166 14.09 10.44 -11.61
C ASN A 166 12.71 9.91 -11.14
N LEU A 167 11.68 10.76 -11.25
CA LEU A 167 10.33 10.44 -10.78
C LEU A 167 9.74 9.25 -11.55
N GLU A 168 9.89 9.23 -12.86
CA GLU A 168 9.31 8.22 -13.75
C GLU A 168 9.91 6.83 -13.49
N ALA A 169 11.23 6.72 -13.35
CA ALA A 169 11.90 5.46 -13.03
C ALA A 169 11.50 4.94 -11.63
N ALA A 170 11.27 5.85 -10.67
CA ALA A 170 10.75 5.50 -9.35
C ALA A 170 9.29 5.04 -9.42
N GLN A 171 8.42 5.72 -10.20
CA GLN A 171 7.06 5.27 -10.47
C GLN A 171 7.04 3.91 -11.19
N CYS A 172 7.93 3.66 -12.15
CA CYS A 172 8.06 2.36 -12.81
C CYS A 172 8.39 1.26 -11.80
N SER A 173 9.36 1.50 -10.92
CA SER A 173 9.74 0.56 -9.87
C SER A 173 8.54 0.30 -8.93
N MET A 174 7.76 1.33 -8.58
CA MET A 174 6.59 1.17 -7.73
C MET A 174 5.50 0.32 -8.40
N LEU A 175 5.16 0.59 -9.66
CA LEU A 175 4.16 -0.19 -10.40
C LEU A 175 4.61 -1.64 -10.62
N ALA A 176 5.90 -1.86 -10.88
CA ALA A 176 6.47 -3.20 -10.95
C ALA A 176 6.31 -3.96 -9.63
N SER A 177 6.50 -3.28 -8.50
CA SER A 177 6.26 -3.85 -7.18
C SER A 177 4.79 -4.25 -6.98
N LEU A 178 3.86 -3.35 -7.32
CA LEU A 178 2.42 -3.60 -7.19
C LEU A 178 1.96 -4.78 -8.05
N TYR A 179 2.42 -4.86 -9.31
CA TYR A 179 2.11 -5.99 -10.19
C TYR A 179 2.61 -7.31 -9.61
N LYS A 180 3.87 -7.36 -9.16
CA LYS A 180 4.44 -8.57 -8.56
C LYS A 180 3.73 -8.95 -7.27
N GLY A 181 3.35 -7.97 -6.45
CA GLY A 181 2.56 -8.19 -5.24
C GLY A 181 1.19 -8.79 -5.58
N ALA A 182 0.50 -8.24 -6.57
CA ALA A 182 -0.82 -8.72 -6.99
C ALA A 182 -0.80 -10.14 -7.58
N LYS A 183 0.32 -10.54 -8.23
CA LYS A 183 0.55 -11.90 -8.74
C LYS A 183 1.11 -12.87 -7.69
N GLY A 184 1.18 -12.49 -6.41
CA GLY A 184 1.66 -13.38 -5.35
C GLY A 184 3.19 -13.46 -5.21
N ARG A 185 3.95 -12.68 -5.98
CA ARG A 185 5.41 -12.77 -6.09
C ARG A 185 6.10 -11.82 -5.09
N MET A 186 6.06 -12.18 -3.81
CA MET A 186 6.41 -11.24 -2.72
C MET A 186 7.88 -10.83 -2.68
N ALA A 187 8.81 -11.74 -2.96
CA ALA A 187 10.23 -11.39 -3.04
C ALA A 187 10.51 -10.38 -4.19
N ASP A 188 9.89 -10.60 -5.35
CA ASP A 188 10.01 -9.69 -6.49
C ASP A 188 9.35 -8.34 -6.17
N SER A 189 8.16 -8.36 -5.54
CA SER A 189 7.46 -7.15 -5.10
C SER A 189 8.31 -6.33 -4.13
N PHE A 190 8.90 -6.99 -3.13
CA PHE A 190 9.76 -6.36 -2.14
C PHE A 190 11.00 -5.72 -2.79
N HIS A 191 11.66 -6.42 -3.71
CA HIS A 191 12.81 -5.88 -4.45
C HIS A 191 12.48 -4.53 -5.11
N TRP A 192 11.34 -4.46 -5.81
CA TRP A 192 10.94 -3.27 -6.54
C TRP A 192 10.46 -2.11 -5.64
N VAL A 193 9.74 -2.38 -4.54
CA VAL A 193 9.35 -1.30 -3.61
C VAL A 193 10.57 -0.78 -2.86
N HIS A 194 11.50 -1.63 -2.49
CA HIS A 194 12.74 -1.21 -1.86
C HIS A 194 13.57 -0.32 -2.80
N ALA A 195 13.70 -0.70 -4.08
CA ALA A 195 14.34 0.13 -5.10
C ALA A 195 13.62 1.49 -5.27
N THR A 196 12.28 1.48 -5.23
CA THR A 196 11.48 2.72 -5.25
C THR A 196 11.80 3.61 -4.06
N ALA A 197 11.83 3.03 -2.85
CA ALA A 197 12.08 3.78 -1.63
C ALA A 197 13.49 4.40 -1.59
N VAL A 198 14.50 3.68 -2.09
CA VAL A 198 15.86 4.22 -2.27
C VAL A 198 15.86 5.39 -3.27
N LYS A 199 15.14 5.28 -4.40
CA LYS A 199 15.00 6.40 -5.35
C LYS A 199 14.29 7.60 -4.72
N CYS A 200 13.21 7.38 -3.97
CA CYS A 200 12.51 8.42 -3.23
C CYS A 200 13.40 9.10 -2.19
N GLU A 201 14.24 8.34 -1.47
CA GLU A 201 15.22 8.88 -0.53
C GLU A 201 16.21 9.80 -1.24
N ALA A 202 16.78 9.35 -2.36
CA ALA A 202 17.76 10.12 -3.13
C ALA A 202 17.15 11.40 -3.73
N LEU A 203 15.93 11.31 -4.27
CA LEU A 203 15.17 12.45 -4.79
C LEU A 203 14.86 13.46 -3.67
N ALA A 204 14.42 12.99 -2.50
CA ALA A 204 14.16 13.85 -1.35
C ALA A 204 15.41 14.59 -0.88
N ARG A 205 16.54 13.87 -0.79
CA ARG A 205 17.84 14.45 -0.45
C ARG A 205 18.27 15.53 -1.45
N ARG A 206 18.15 15.26 -2.75
CA ARG A 206 18.50 16.20 -3.83
C ARG A 206 17.65 17.46 -3.77
N ALA A 207 16.33 17.31 -3.58
CA ALA A 207 15.41 18.43 -3.47
C ALA A 207 15.71 19.35 -2.25
N ILE A 208 16.17 18.78 -1.14
CA ILE A 208 16.57 19.56 0.05
C ILE A 208 17.88 20.30 -0.16
N ALA A 209 18.82 19.72 -0.91
CA ALA A 209 20.09 20.38 -1.24
C ALA A 209 19.93 21.53 -2.25
N SER A 210 18.85 21.52 -3.03
CA SER A 210 18.51 22.59 -3.98
C SER A 210 18.14 23.90 -3.26
N THR A 211 18.71 25.01 -3.72
CA THR A 211 18.45 26.38 -3.21
C THR A 211 17.18 27.02 -3.77
N ASN A 212 16.49 26.36 -4.71
CA ASN A 212 15.22 26.86 -5.25
C ASN A 212 14.05 26.46 -4.33
N ASP A 213 13.35 27.46 -3.77
CA ASP A 213 12.19 27.29 -2.89
C ASP A 213 10.86 27.15 -3.65
N ALA A 214 10.81 27.46 -4.95
CA ALA A 214 9.62 27.24 -5.76
C ALA A 214 9.38 25.72 -5.92
N GLU A 215 8.33 25.23 -5.26
CA GLU A 215 7.83 23.86 -5.31
C GLU A 215 8.89 22.75 -5.21
N ARG A 216 9.65 22.74 -4.11
CA ARG A 216 10.67 21.73 -3.79
C ARG A 216 10.24 20.27 -4.06
N PHE A 217 8.95 19.96 -3.93
CA PHE A 217 8.38 18.63 -4.18
C PHE A 217 7.11 18.73 -5.01
N SER A 218 7.11 18.14 -6.22
CA SER A 218 5.90 17.98 -7.03
C SER A 218 4.87 17.10 -6.32
N ASP A 219 3.59 17.28 -6.62
CA ASP A 219 2.53 16.49 -5.99
C ASP A 219 2.65 14.99 -6.33
N ALA A 220 2.98 14.66 -7.59
CA ALA A 220 3.27 13.29 -8.01
C ALA A 220 4.40 12.65 -7.19
N PHE A 221 5.46 13.40 -6.87
CA PHE A 221 6.53 12.91 -5.99
C PHE A 221 6.04 12.71 -4.55
N ARG A 222 5.24 13.64 -4.01
CA ARG A 222 4.66 13.49 -2.65
C ARG A 222 3.82 12.22 -2.55
N ARG A 223 2.96 11.95 -3.54
CA ARG A 223 2.13 10.73 -3.59
C ARG A 223 3.00 9.49 -3.64
N LEU A 224 3.97 9.45 -4.54
CA LEU A 224 4.90 8.34 -4.66
C LEU A 224 5.64 8.11 -3.32
N TYR A 225 6.24 9.14 -2.76
CA TYR A 225 7.00 9.05 -1.50
C TYR A 225 6.16 8.43 -0.38
N TRP A 226 4.96 8.95 -0.13
CA TRP A 226 4.12 8.46 0.97
C TRP A 226 3.55 7.07 0.71
N VAL A 227 3.17 6.75 -0.53
CA VAL A 227 2.74 5.40 -0.90
C VAL A 227 3.89 4.40 -0.74
N SER A 228 5.10 4.73 -1.20
CA SER A 228 6.29 3.90 -1.07
C SER A 228 6.72 3.71 0.39
N LEU A 229 6.67 4.76 1.22
CA LEU A 229 6.95 4.65 2.66
C LEU A 229 6.02 3.65 3.34
N ILE A 230 4.72 3.72 3.02
CA ILE A 230 3.72 2.83 3.60
C ILE A 230 3.94 1.40 3.12
N TYR A 231 4.13 1.21 1.81
CA TYR A 231 4.20 -0.11 1.18
C TYR A 231 5.52 -0.82 1.51
N GLU A 232 6.66 -0.12 1.53
CA GLU A 232 7.92 -0.70 2.00
C GLU A 232 7.82 -1.03 3.49
N GLY A 233 7.23 -0.14 4.29
CA GLY A 233 7.02 -0.36 5.72
C GLY A 233 6.17 -1.60 6.04
N ASP A 234 5.25 -1.99 5.16
CA ASP A 234 4.49 -3.23 5.25
C ASP A 234 5.35 -4.49 5.06
N PHE A 235 6.42 -4.40 4.25
CA PHE A 235 7.37 -5.50 4.11
C PHE A 235 8.40 -5.51 5.24
N ILE A 236 8.99 -4.36 5.57
CA ILE A 236 10.06 -4.26 6.57
C ILE A 236 9.57 -4.63 7.98
N SER A 237 8.27 -4.52 8.28
CA SER A 237 7.72 -5.01 9.55
C SER A 237 7.72 -6.53 9.67
N GLU A 238 7.80 -7.26 8.55
CA GLU A 238 7.66 -8.71 8.49
C GLU A 238 8.93 -9.42 7.97
N VAL A 239 9.79 -8.71 7.26
CA VAL A 239 10.95 -9.24 6.55
C VAL A 239 12.24 -8.73 7.21
N SER A 240 13.03 -9.64 7.75
CA SER A 240 14.29 -9.31 8.46
C SER A 240 15.56 -9.48 7.63
N ILE A 241 15.46 -9.83 6.35
CA ILE A 241 16.63 -10.16 5.50
C ILE A 241 17.36 -8.94 4.94
N THR A 242 16.78 -7.74 5.04
CA THR A 242 17.33 -6.51 4.45
C THR A 242 17.19 -5.33 5.41
N LEU A 243 18.13 -4.40 5.32
CA LEU A 243 18.03 -3.13 6.03
C LEU A 243 16.98 -2.22 5.39
N PRO A 244 16.34 -1.32 6.16
CA PRO A 244 15.44 -0.31 5.61
C PRO A 244 16.15 0.59 4.58
N SER A 245 15.42 1.04 3.54
CA SER A 245 15.96 1.93 2.48
C SER A 245 16.48 3.29 2.97
N GLY A 246 16.05 3.73 4.15
CA GLY A 246 16.33 5.08 4.67
C GLY A 246 15.27 6.12 4.30
N ILE A 247 14.23 5.76 3.53
CA ILE A 247 13.14 6.68 3.14
C ILE A 247 12.52 7.40 4.36
N ALA A 248 12.33 6.69 5.48
CA ALA A 248 11.75 7.23 6.70
C ALA A 248 12.50 8.45 7.28
N ARG A 249 13.77 8.67 6.92
CA ARG A 249 14.56 9.83 7.39
C ARG A 249 14.01 11.18 6.90
N TYR A 250 13.19 11.17 5.86
CA TYR A 250 12.66 12.39 5.23
C TYR A 250 11.17 12.62 5.53
N GLU A 251 10.57 11.85 6.45
CA GLU A 251 9.14 11.92 6.76
C GLU A 251 8.68 13.26 7.36
N ASP A 252 9.62 14.02 7.91
CA ASP A 252 9.38 15.36 8.47
C ASP A 252 9.61 16.48 7.45
N VAL A 253 10.17 16.17 6.28
CA VAL A 253 10.55 17.17 5.27
C VAL A 253 9.68 17.07 4.02
N VAL A 254 9.31 15.86 3.59
CA VAL A 254 8.40 15.68 2.46
C VAL A 254 6.98 15.95 2.92
N PRO A 255 6.28 16.97 2.39
CA PRO A 255 4.92 17.28 2.81
C PRO A 255 3.94 16.21 2.32
N TYR A 256 2.79 16.09 2.99
CA TYR A 256 1.68 15.29 2.46
C TYR A 256 1.17 15.85 1.13
N PRO A 257 0.57 15.01 0.26
CA PRO A 257 -0.12 15.50 -0.93
C PRO A 257 -1.21 16.49 -0.52
N ALA A 258 -1.39 17.53 -1.33
CA ALA A 258 -2.39 18.56 -1.08
C ALA A 258 -3.20 18.75 -2.37
N PRO A 259 -4.51 19.04 -2.27
CA PRO A 259 -5.29 19.37 -3.45
C PRO A 259 -4.67 20.59 -4.13
N GLU A 260 -4.35 20.47 -5.41
CA GLU A 260 -3.79 21.59 -6.18
C GLU A 260 -4.71 22.79 -6.06
N THR A 261 -4.17 23.93 -5.59
CA THR A 261 -4.97 25.15 -5.55
C THR A 261 -5.29 25.61 -6.98
N PRO A 262 -6.48 26.19 -7.24
CA PRO A 262 -6.89 26.62 -8.58
C PRO A 262 -5.89 27.53 -9.30
N LYS A 263 -5.05 28.27 -8.55
CA LYS A 263 -3.98 29.13 -9.09
C LYS A 263 -2.90 28.32 -9.83
N HIS A 264 -2.57 27.13 -9.32
CA HIS A 264 -1.48 26.31 -9.84
C HIS A 264 -1.81 25.72 -11.23
N ARG A 265 -3.07 25.35 -11.46
CA ARG A 265 -3.53 24.89 -12.77
C ARG A 265 -3.63 26.04 -13.79
N GLN A 266 -3.91 27.28 -13.35
CA GLN A 266 -4.01 28.41 -14.28
C GLN A 266 -2.65 28.74 -14.92
N GLU A 267 -1.56 28.54 -14.19
CA GLU A 267 -0.18 28.68 -14.67
C GLU A 267 0.28 27.47 -15.50
N HIS A 268 -0.05 26.23 -15.09
CA HIS A 268 0.24 25.02 -15.88
C HIS A 268 -0.59 24.89 -17.16
N ALA A 269 -1.86 25.29 -17.15
CA ALA A 269 -2.73 25.30 -18.33
C ALA A 269 -2.34 26.43 -19.31
N ALA A 270 -1.80 27.54 -18.81
CA ALA A 270 -1.23 28.59 -19.65
C ALA A 270 0.01 28.11 -20.44
N ALA A 271 0.74 27.10 -19.94
CA ALA A 271 1.88 26.51 -20.64
C ALA A 271 1.49 25.51 -21.76
N PHE A 272 0.23 25.05 -21.82
CA PHE A 272 -0.23 24.03 -22.77
C PHE A 272 -1.48 24.38 -23.62
N SER A 273 -2.07 25.58 -23.46
CA SER A 273 -3.17 26.19 -24.29
C SER A 273 -4.32 25.28 -24.76
N THR A 274 -5.57 25.47 -24.29
CA THR A 274 -6.57 26.39 -24.88
C THR A 274 -7.44 27.09 -23.81
N PRO A 275 -7.93 28.32 -24.06
CA PRO A 275 -8.65 29.13 -23.07
C PRO A 275 -10.17 28.86 -23.07
N GLU A 276 -10.61 27.61 -22.92
CA GLU A 276 -12.05 27.29 -22.83
C GLU A 276 -12.34 26.13 -21.88
N THR A 277 -12.12 26.32 -20.58
CA THR A 277 -12.82 25.51 -19.57
C THR A 277 -13.39 26.43 -18.51
N ASN A 278 -14.70 26.64 -18.57
CA ASN A 278 -15.44 27.32 -17.51
C ASN A 278 -15.16 26.61 -16.16
N PRO A 279 -14.66 27.31 -15.13
CA PRO A 279 -14.35 26.71 -13.82
C PRO A 279 -15.59 26.20 -13.06
N THR A 280 -16.79 26.39 -13.62
CA THR A 280 -18.09 25.94 -13.12
C THR A 280 -18.62 24.65 -13.77
N SER A 281 -17.83 23.96 -14.61
CA SER A 281 -18.26 22.67 -15.18
C SER A 281 -18.39 21.59 -14.09
N PRO A 282 -19.47 20.76 -14.11
CA PRO A 282 -19.66 19.65 -13.17
C PRO A 282 -18.48 18.69 -13.12
N ALA A 283 -17.84 18.42 -14.27
CA ALA A 283 -16.68 17.52 -14.36
C ALA A 283 -15.45 18.07 -13.61
N THR A 284 -15.20 19.37 -13.71
CA THR A 284 -14.13 20.06 -12.99
C THR A 284 -14.36 20.02 -11.47
N SER A 285 -15.60 20.22 -11.03
CA SER A 285 -15.98 20.07 -9.62
C SER A 285 -15.77 18.64 -9.10
N THR A 286 -16.15 17.62 -9.86
CA THR A 286 -15.93 16.21 -9.47
C THR A 286 -14.44 15.88 -9.38
N PHE A 287 -13.63 16.34 -10.34
CA PHE A 287 -12.19 16.13 -10.32
C PHE A 287 -11.53 16.65 -9.03
N TYR A 288 -11.80 17.90 -8.65
CA TYR A 288 -11.21 18.48 -7.42
C TYR A 288 -11.57 17.71 -6.16
N ARG A 289 -12.80 17.20 -6.07
CA ARG A 289 -13.23 16.40 -4.92
C ARG A 289 -12.53 15.04 -4.87
N THR A 290 -12.28 14.42 -6.02
CA THR A 290 -11.51 13.17 -6.11
C THR A 290 -10.07 13.40 -5.65
N GLU A 291 -9.44 14.49 -6.08
CA GLU A 291 -8.08 14.85 -5.64
C GLU A 291 -8.00 15.13 -4.13
N GLU A 292 -8.98 15.84 -3.59
CA GLU A 292 -9.10 16.04 -2.13
C GLU A 292 -9.24 14.70 -1.39
N LEU A 293 -10.12 13.79 -1.85
CA LEU A 293 -10.29 12.47 -1.27
C LEU A 293 -8.98 11.67 -1.25
N VAL A 294 -8.25 11.67 -2.37
CA VAL A 294 -6.97 10.98 -2.50
C VAL A 294 -5.93 11.56 -1.53
N ALA A 295 -5.83 12.89 -1.43
CA ALA A 295 -4.93 13.54 -0.49
C ALA A 295 -5.24 13.14 0.96
N PHE A 296 -6.53 13.11 1.35
CA PHE A 296 -6.96 12.64 2.67
C PHE A 296 -6.63 11.16 2.89
N GLN A 297 -6.82 10.29 1.89
CA GLN A 297 -6.50 8.88 2.00
C GLN A 297 -5.00 8.65 2.22
N ILE A 298 -4.14 9.25 1.41
CA ILE A 298 -2.69 9.09 1.54
C ILE A 298 -2.20 9.65 2.87
N SER A 299 -2.57 10.89 3.20
CA SER A 299 -2.11 11.57 4.43
C SER A 299 -2.54 10.81 5.69
N THR A 300 -3.79 10.34 5.74
CA THR A 300 -4.30 9.54 6.87
C THR A 300 -3.56 8.22 7.00
N ASN A 301 -3.40 7.47 5.90
CA ASN A 301 -2.71 6.18 5.93
C ASN A 301 -1.22 6.34 6.31
N ALA A 302 -0.58 7.41 5.85
CA ALA A 302 0.79 7.74 6.20
C ALA A 302 0.93 8.14 7.67
N ALA A 303 0.06 9.01 8.18
CA ALA A 303 0.05 9.41 9.58
C ALA A 303 -0.11 8.20 10.53
N ILE A 304 -1.01 7.27 10.19
CA ILE A 304 -1.17 6.01 10.94
C ILE A 304 0.11 5.17 10.88
N ARG A 305 0.72 5.01 9.70
CA ARG A 305 1.97 4.25 9.56
C ARG A 305 3.09 4.84 10.43
N ARG A 306 3.27 6.16 10.39
CA ARG A 306 4.26 6.87 11.21
C ARG A 306 4.01 6.66 12.69
N PHE A 307 2.76 6.76 13.12
CA PHE A 307 2.37 6.49 14.49
C PHE A 307 2.72 5.04 14.89
N LEU A 308 2.39 4.04 14.07
CA LEU A 308 2.73 2.64 14.36
C LEU A 308 4.24 2.38 14.38
N ASN A 309 5.02 3.05 13.53
CA ASN A 309 6.49 2.98 13.58
C ASN A 309 7.03 3.55 14.91
N ARG A 310 6.42 4.64 15.41
CA ARG A 310 6.75 5.20 16.73
C ARG A 310 6.36 4.25 17.87
N VAL A 311 5.18 3.64 17.80
CA VAL A 311 4.76 2.59 18.76
C VAL A 311 5.79 1.47 18.79
N ASN A 312 6.21 0.97 17.62
CA ASN A 312 7.24 -0.06 17.51
C ASN A 312 8.56 0.36 18.17
N SER A 313 9.04 1.57 17.86
CA SER A 313 10.30 2.08 18.40
C SER A 313 10.27 2.29 19.92
N VAL A 314 9.10 2.61 20.49
CA VAL A 314 8.94 2.85 21.93
C VAL A 314 8.73 1.55 22.71
N ILE A 315 7.91 0.64 22.20
CA ILE A 315 7.47 -0.55 22.93
C ILE A 315 8.42 -1.74 22.73
N TYR A 316 8.93 -1.91 21.51
CA TYR A 316 9.63 -3.11 21.07
C TYR A 316 11.16 -2.94 20.97
N ASP A 317 11.72 -1.77 21.35
CA ASP A 317 13.16 -1.62 21.47
C ASP A 317 13.69 -2.39 22.69
N SER A 318 14.50 -3.41 22.43
CA SER A 318 15.02 -4.34 23.43
C SER A 318 16.00 -3.71 24.42
N LYS A 319 16.59 -2.56 24.08
CA LYS A 319 17.61 -1.90 24.91
C LYS A 319 17.08 -1.42 26.26
N ASP A 320 15.81 -1.01 26.30
CA ASP A 320 15.19 -0.52 27.53
C ASP A 320 14.54 -1.64 28.36
N GLN A 321 14.10 -2.72 27.72
CA GLN A 321 13.49 -3.88 28.38
C GLN A 321 14.48 -4.59 29.32
N VAL A 322 15.74 -4.74 28.90
CA VAL A 322 16.79 -5.44 29.69
C VAL A 322 17.15 -4.69 30.98
N ARG A 323 16.85 -3.40 31.07
CA ARG A 323 17.25 -2.54 32.21
C ARG A 323 16.21 -2.47 33.33
N MET A 324 15.02 -3.02 33.13
CA MET A 324 13.92 -2.93 34.09
C MET A 324 13.73 -4.23 34.88
N THR A 325 13.34 -4.13 36.15
CA THR A 325 12.79 -5.28 36.89
C THR A 325 11.40 -5.64 36.33
N ARG A 326 10.91 -6.86 36.61
CA ARG A 326 9.60 -7.35 36.11
C ARG A 326 8.45 -6.38 36.43
N ASP A 327 8.35 -5.96 37.69
CA ASP A 327 7.30 -5.05 38.15
C ASP A 327 7.47 -3.64 37.59
N SER A 328 8.71 -3.16 37.47
CA SER A 328 8.99 -1.85 36.85
C SER A 328 8.61 -1.84 35.37
N TYR A 329 8.85 -2.95 34.66
CA TYR A 329 8.49 -3.11 33.26
C TYR A 329 6.98 -3.14 33.04
N ALA A 330 6.24 -3.92 33.84
CA ALA A 330 4.77 -3.94 33.77
C ALA A 330 4.15 -2.57 34.02
N ASN A 331 4.62 -1.84 35.03
CA ASN A 331 4.16 -0.50 35.33
C ASN A 331 4.50 0.51 34.22
N TRP A 332 5.68 0.40 33.61
CA TRP A 332 6.06 1.21 32.46
C TRP A 332 5.17 0.92 31.25
N LEU A 333 4.95 -0.36 30.92
CA LEU A 333 4.06 -0.78 29.85
C LEU A 333 2.64 -0.23 30.06
N LEU A 334 2.08 -0.35 31.26
CA LEU A 334 0.74 0.15 31.58
C LEU A 334 0.60 1.65 31.33
N ARG A 335 1.61 2.45 31.68
CA ARG A 335 1.60 3.91 31.43
C ARG A 335 1.74 4.22 29.95
N VAL A 336 2.78 3.70 29.30
CA VAL A 336 3.09 4.06 27.91
C VAL A 336 1.99 3.60 26.95
N THR A 337 1.39 2.44 27.20
CA THR A 337 0.31 1.93 26.36
C THR A 337 -1.01 2.66 26.57
N GLU A 338 -1.25 3.25 27.75
CA GLU A 338 -2.42 4.11 27.96
C GLU A 338 -2.33 5.39 27.12
N ASP A 339 -1.16 6.04 27.11
CA ASP A 339 -0.93 7.24 26.30
C ASP A 339 -1.06 6.94 24.79
N LEU A 340 -0.42 5.86 24.34
CA LEU A 340 -0.45 5.43 22.94
C LEU A 340 -1.87 5.02 22.51
N TRP A 341 -2.59 4.27 23.35
CA TRP A 341 -3.96 3.86 23.06
C TRP A 341 -4.94 5.04 23.04
N SER A 342 -4.80 5.97 23.98
CA SER A 342 -5.59 7.20 24.02
C SER A 342 -5.40 8.01 22.73
N TYR A 343 -4.15 8.17 22.28
CA TYR A 343 -3.83 8.83 21.02
C TYR A 343 -4.40 8.09 19.81
N HIS A 344 -4.22 6.77 19.72
CA HIS A 344 -4.74 5.95 18.61
C HIS A 344 -6.27 6.01 18.51
N GLY A 345 -6.95 5.91 19.65
CA GLY A 345 -8.40 6.05 19.73
C GLY A 345 -8.88 7.45 19.37
N ALA A 346 -8.17 8.50 19.80
CA ALA A 346 -8.48 9.88 19.42
C ALA A 346 -8.27 10.12 17.92
N LEU A 347 -7.17 9.61 17.34
CA LEU A 347 -6.91 9.69 15.91
C LEU A 347 -8.09 9.11 15.13
N TYR A 348 -8.50 7.88 15.45
CA TYR A 348 -9.56 7.18 14.73
C TYR A 348 -10.94 7.83 14.90
N ARG A 349 -11.31 8.28 16.11
CA ARG A 349 -12.59 8.97 16.36
C ARG A 349 -12.72 10.32 15.66
N ASN A 350 -11.60 10.98 15.38
CA ASN A 350 -11.56 12.26 14.70
C ASN A 350 -11.34 12.13 13.18
N LEU A 351 -11.30 10.91 12.64
CA LEU A 351 -11.24 10.72 11.19
C LEU A 351 -12.55 11.22 10.56
N PRO A 352 -12.49 11.91 9.41
CA PRO A 352 -13.69 12.28 8.68
C PRO A 352 -14.53 11.06 8.30
N ASP A 353 -15.85 11.15 8.50
CA ASP A 353 -16.80 10.05 8.25
C ASP A 353 -16.66 9.48 6.83
N PHE A 354 -16.42 10.32 5.81
CA PHE A 354 -16.28 9.88 4.42
C PHE A 354 -15.10 8.93 4.18
N LEU A 355 -14.08 8.91 5.04
CA LEU A 355 -13.01 7.92 4.94
C LEU A 355 -13.44 6.54 5.46
N LEU A 356 -14.48 6.49 6.29
CA LEU A 356 -14.96 5.30 7.00
C LEU A 356 -16.28 4.75 6.43
N THR A 357 -16.87 5.41 5.42
CA THR A 357 -18.11 5.00 4.77
C THR A 357 -17.96 4.90 3.25
N SER A 358 -18.57 3.88 2.67
CA SER A 358 -18.59 3.72 1.21
C SER A 358 -19.80 4.38 0.55
N GLN A 359 -20.82 4.74 1.34
CA GLN A 359 -22.04 5.35 0.84
C GLN A 359 -21.85 6.87 0.71
N PRO A 360 -22.20 7.45 -0.45
CA PRO A 360 -22.31 8.90 -0.59
C PRO A 360 -23.32 9.48 0.42
N ARG A 361 -22.95 10.53 1.15
CA ARG A 361 -23.91 11.22 2.02
C ARG A 361 -24.83 12.07 1.14
N LYS A 362 -26.14 11.80 1.17
CA LYS A 362 -27.12 12.73 0.57
C LYS A 362 -27.13 14.01 1.40
N ARG A 363 -27.28 15.17 0.74
CA ARG A 363 -27.38 16.47 1.42
C ARG A 363 -28.34 16.34 2.61
N PRO A 364 -27.99 16.84 3.81
CA PRO A 364 -29.01 17.10 4.79
C PRO A 364 -29.97 18.12 4.17
N ASP A 365 -31.25 17.76 4.09
CA ASP A 365 -32.30 18.77 3.95
C ASP A 365 -32.05 19.84 5.03
N GLN A 366 -32.22 21.10 4.65
CA GLN A 366 -31.71 22.33 5.28
C GLN A 366 -32.04 22.58 6.78
N GLU A 367 -32.49 21.60 7.56
CA GLU A 367 -33.15 21.87 8.84
C GLU A 367 -32.25 21.90 10.07
N ASN A 368 -30.99 21.46 10.06
CA ASN A 368 -30.16 21.50 11.27
C ASN A 368 -28.67 21.81 11.01
N ALA A 369 -28.37 23.03 10.53
CA ALA A 369 -27.01 23.55 10.45
C ALA A 369 -26.65 24.34 11.72
N SER A 370 -26.15 23.66 12.75
CA SER A 370 -25.65 24.30 13.99
C SER A 370 -24.17 24.02 14.30
N SER A 371 -23.40 23.52 13.33
CA SER A 371 -21.93 23.44 13.43
C SER A 371 -21.27 24.31 12.36
N PRO A 372 -20.22 25.09 12.68
CA PRO A 372 -19.47 25.84 11.68
C PRO A 372 -18.74 24.83 10.77
N MET A 373 -19.33 24.51 9.62
CA MET A 373 -18.80 23.53 8.68
C MET A 373 -17.69 24.12 7.82
N THR A 374 -16.58 23.40 7.68
CA THR A 374 -15.46 23.80 6.81
C THR A 374 -15.86 23.58 5.33
N PRO A 375 -15.85 24.61 4.46
CA PRO A 375 -16.39 24.54 3.09
C PRO A 375 -15.80 23.46 2.16
N GLY A 376 -14.64 22.88 2.49
CA GLY A 376 -14.01 21.79 1.71
C GLY A 376 -14.54 20.39 2.04
N ILE A 377 -14.85 20.10 3.31
CA ILE A 377 -15.20 18.75 3.78
C ILE A 377 -16.54 18.27 3.18
N ILE A 378 -17.52 19.16 3.05
CA ILE A 378 -18.84 18.88 2.47
C ILE A 378 -18.72 18.38 1.01
N ARG A 379 -17.70 18.81 0.27
CA ARG A 379 -17.56 18.49 -1.16
C ARG A 379 -17.16 17.02 -1.40
N VAL A 380 -16.40 16.42 -0.48
CA VAL A 380 -15.86 15.05 -0.63
C VAL A 380 -16.86 13.99 -0.17
N GLU A 381 -17.72 14.30 0.81
CA GLU A 381 -18.74 13.39 1.37
C GLU A 381 -19.77 12.92 0.32
N GLU A 382 -19.94 13.67 -0.78
CA GLU A 382 -20.87 13.36 -1.87
C GLU A 382 -20.38 12.26 -2.83
N LEU A 383 -19.10 11.87 -2.82
CA LEU A 383 -18.59 10.81 -3.72
C LEU A 383 -18.73 9.39 -3.16
N GLY A 384 -18.71 9.24 -1.83
CA GLY A 384 -18.48 7.94 -1.19
C GLY A 384 -17.05 7.43 -1.39
N ASN A 385 -16.55 6.60 -0.47
CA ASN A 385 -15.22 6.01 -0.58
C ASN A 385 -15.28 4.59 -1.17
N ASN A 386 -14.19 4.14 -1.80
CA ASN A 386 -14.10 2.76 -2.23
C ASN A 386 -14.21 1.83 -0.99
N PRO A 387 -15.07 0.79 -1.00
CA PRO A 387 -15.23 -0.12 0.14
C PRO A 387 -13.92 -0.72 0.64
N TRP A 388 -12.97 -0.99 -0.24
CA TRP A 388 -11.67 -1.53 0.13
C TRP A 388 -10.78 -0.52 0.85
N ASN A 389 -10.84 0.76 0.50
CA ASN A 389 -10.14 1.80 1.23
C ASN A 389 -10.70 1.95 2.66
N VAL A 390 -12.03 1.84 2.81
CA VAL A 390 -12.68 1.82 4.13
C VAL A 390 -12.22 0.63 4.96
N LEU A 391 -12.22 -0.58 4.37
CA LEU A 391 -11.81 -1.80 5.08
C LEU A 391 -10.33 -1.76 5.48
N ARG A 392 -9.44 -1.31 4.59
CA ARG A 392 -8.01 -1.16 4.90
C ARG A 392 -7.79 -0.18 6.05
N LEU A 393 -8.53 0.93 6.10
CA LEU A 393 -8.44 1.92 7.17
C LEU A 393 -8.95 1.35 8.51
N LYS A 394 -10.08 0.63 8.50
CA LYS A 394 -10.60 -0.11 9.67
C LYS A 394 -9.60 -1.18 10.14
N GLY A 395 -9.01 -1.91 9.21
CA GLY A 395 -7.97 -2.90 9.48
C GLY A 395 -6.77 -2.27 10.21
N ARG A 396 -6.31 -1.09 9.77
CA ARG A 396 -5.22 -0.36 10.44
C ARG A 396 -5.56 0.06 11.87
N TYR A 397 -6.81 0.41 12.15
CA TYR A 397 -7.25 0.70 13.51
C TYR A 397 -7.10 -0.53 14.42
N TYR A 398 -7.64 -1.67 13.99
CA TYR A 398 -7.54 -2.91 14.77
C TYR A 398 -6.10 -3.44 14.86
N ALA A 399 -5.31 -3.28 13.81
CA ALA A 399 -3.88 -3.58 13.84
C ALA A 399 -3.15 -2.73 14.88
N GLY A 400 -3.45 -1.44 14.99
CA GLY A 400 -2.89 -0.57 16.03
C GLY A 400 -3.28 -1.01 17.44
N GLN A 401 -4.55 -1.36 17.66
CA GLN A 401 -5.02 -1.92 18.94
C GLN A 401 -4.24 -3.19 19.32
N TYR A 402 -4.07 -4.09 18.36
CA TYR A 402 -3.27 -5.30 18.52
C TYR A 402 -1.80 -4.98 18.85
N ILE A 403 -1.13 -4.14 18.06
CA ILE A 403 0.30 -3.83 18.23
C ILE A 403 0.56 -3.16 19.59
N ILE A 404 -0.29 -2.20 20.00
CA ILE A 404 -0.09 -1.48 21.27
C ILE A 404 -0.21 -2.42 22.48
N HIS A 405 -1.12 -3.40 22.43
CA HIS A 405 -1.44 -4.25 23.59
C HIS A 405 -0.82 -5.66 23.55
N ARG A 406 -0.26 -6.11 22.43
CA ARG A 406 0.44 -7.40 22.30
C ARG A 406 1.54 -7.65 23.35
N PRO A 407 2.36 -6.68 23.79
CA PRO A 407 3.39 -6.93 24.78
C PRO A 407 2.87 -7.47 26.11
N PHE A 408 1.60 -7.20 26.46
CA PHE A 408 1.00 -7.76 27.67
C PHE A 408 0.75 -9.27 27.56
N ILE A 409 0.40 -9.77 26.38
CA ILE A 409 0.27 -11.22 26.14
C ILE A 409 1.62 -11.89 26.37
N GLU A 410 2.69 -11.33 25.80
CA GLU A 410 4.05 -11.83 25.97
C GLU A 410 4.51 -11.75 27.42
N TYR A 411 4.27 -10.62 28.10
CA TYR A 411 4.58 -10.46 29.51
C TYR A 411 3.91 -11.54 30.36
N VAL A 412 2.62 -11.80 30.18
CA VAL A 412 1.93 -12.84 30.95
C VAL A 412 2.54 -14.22 30.69
N LEU A 413 2.81 -14.57 29.43
CA LEU A 413 3.39 -15.86 29.06
C LEU A 413 4.80 -16.08 29.63
N LEU A 414 5.63 -15.03 29.68
CA LEU A 414 6.98 -15.10 30.27
C LEU A 414 6.97 -15.12 31.81
N ASN A 415 5.83 -14.78 32.44
CA ASN A 415 5.73 -14.60 33.89
C ASN A 415 4.65 -15.47 34.54
N MET A 416 4.12 -16.48 33.85
CA MET A 416 2.95 -17.28 34.27
C MET A 416 3.04 -17.78 35.72
N ALA A 417 4.19 -18.32 36.15
CA ALA A 417 4.35 -18.91 37.47
C ALA A 417 4.14 -17.94 38.65
N HIS A 418 4.28 -16.63 38.41
CA HIS A 418 4.18 -15.60 39.46
C HIS A 418 3.09 -14.57 39.13
N PHE A 419 2.32 -14.79 38.06
CA PHE A 419 1.36 -13.78 37.58
C PHE A 419 0.13 -13.68 38.49
N ASP A 420 -0.26 -14.77 39.16
CA ASP A 420 -1.43 -14.77 40.04
C ASP A 420 -1.29 -13.85 41.25
N THR A 421 -0.05 -13.60 41.72
CA THR A 421 0.24 -12.71 42.84
C THR A 421 0.68 -11.31 42.39
N HIS A 422 0.67 -11.03 41.08
CA HIS A 422 1.13 -9.75 40.55
C HIS A 422 0.20 -8.60 40.96
N PRO A 423 0.72 -7.48 41.52
CA PRO A 423 -0.10 -6.40 42.07
C PRO A 423 -1.01 -5.72 41.03
N CYS A 424 -0.60 -5.72 39.76
CA CYS A 424 -1.37 -5.15 38.65
C CYS A 424 -2.05 -6.20 37.75
N LYS A 425 -2.31 -7.42 38.25
CA LYS A 425 -2.89 -8.54 37.47
C LYS A 425 -4.11 -8.12 36.64
N GLU A 426 -5.10 -7.50 37.27
CA GLU A 426 -6.35 -7.10 36.61
C GLU A 426 -6.13 -6.07 35.50
N ALA A 427 -5.26 -5.08 35.73
CA ALA A 427 -4.93 -4.08 34.73
C ALA A 427 -4.23 -4.72 33.52
N ILE A 428 -3.32 -5.66 33.75
CA ILE A 428 -2.62 -6.39 32.68
C ILE A 428 -3.60 -7.26 31.89
N LEU A 429 -4.45 -8.05 32.56
CA LEU A 429 -5.46 -8.88 31.90
C LEU A 429 -6.46 -8.05 31.10
N HIS A 430 -6.81 -6.84 31.57
CA HIS A 430 -7.61 -5.91 30.81
C HIS A 430 -6.93 -5.51 29.48
N ARG A 431 -5.62 -5.24 29.48
CA ARG A 431 -4.87 -4.98 28.23
C ARG A 431 -4.76 -6.19 27.33
N CYS A 432 -4.60 -7.39 27.90
CA CYS A 432 -4.67 -8.64 27.13
C CYS A 432 -6.02 -8.77 26.42
N ARG A 433 -7.13 -8.47 27.10
CA ARG A 433 -8.47 -8.45 26.49
C ARG A 433 -8.55 -7.45 25.33
N LEU A 434 -8.05 -6.23 25.50
CA LEU A 434 -8.01 -5.24 24.42
C LEU A 434 -7.17 -5.73 23.22
N CYS A 435 -6.05 -6.41 23.46
CA CYS A 435 -5.27 -7.04 22.39
C CYS A 435 -6.11 -8.07 21.61
N LEU A 436 -6.75 -9.01 22.33
CA LEU A 436 -7.55 -10.08 21.72
C LEU A 436 -8.77 -9.54 20.96
N GLU A 437 -9.41 -8.48 21.45
CA GLU A 437 -10.48 -7.77 20.73
C GLU A 437 -9.96 -7.07 19.46
N GLY A 438 -8.76 -6.49 19.52
CA GLY A 438 -8.09 -5.92 18.35
C GLY A 438 -7.85 -6.99 17.27
N ILE A 439 -7.35 -8.16 17.68
CA ILE A 439 -7.13 -9.31 16.80
C ILE A 439 -8.45 -9.75 16.15
N ARG A 440 -9.49 -9.97 16.97
CA ARG A 440 -10.83 -10.37 16.51
C ARG A 440 -11.39 -9.36 15.50
N GLY A 441 -11.32 -8.07 15.81
CA GLY A 441 -11.77 -7.00 14.93
C GLY A 441 -11.04 -6.99 13.58
N PHE A 442 -9.71 -7.15 13.59
CA PHE A 442 -8.91 -7.21 12.37
C PHE A 442 -9.33 -8.39 11.47
N ILE A 443 -9.43 -9.59 12.05
CA ILE A 443 -9.82 -10.81 11.32
C ILE A 443 -11.20 -10.63 10.68
N ASN A 444 -12.17 -10.08 11.40
CA ASN A 444 -13.53 -9.88 10.92
C ASN A 444 -13.62 -8.80 9.83
N VAL A 445 -12.79 -7.74 9.89
CA VAL A 445 -12.75 -6.71 8.83
C VAL A 445 -12.33 -7.30 7.49
N PHE A 446 -11.43 -8.28 7.48
CA PHE A 446 -10.97 -8.94 6.26
C PHE A 446 -11.73 -10.22 5.93
N ASP A 447 -12.81 -10.54 6.66
CA ASP A 447 -13.71 -11.65 6.33
C ASP A 447 -14.69 -11.27 5.22
N ILE A 448 -14.13 -10.97 4.05
CA ILE A 448 -14.91 -10.53 2.90
C ILE A 448 -14.56 -11.35 1.66
N ASP A 449 -15.57 -11.58 0.83
CA ASP A 449 -15.47 -12.35 -0.40
C ASP A 449 -16.05 -11.54 -1.57
N PRO A 450 -15.29 -11.35 -2.66
CA PRO A 450 -13.91 -11.79 -2.89
C PRO A 450 -12.89 -10.97 -2.07
N ALA A 451 -11.68 -11.51 -1.88
CA ALA A 451 -10.49 -10.72 -1.53
C ALA A 451 -9.85 -10.09 -2.77
N ILE A 452 -9.19 -8.94 -2.67
CA ILE A 452 -8.49 -8.33 -3.83
C ILE A 452 -6.97 -8.38 -3.69
N SER A 453 -6.30 -9.04 -4.63
CA SER A 453 -4.84 -9.19 -4.61
C SER A 453 -4.10 -7.88 -4.89
N ILE A 454 -4.73 -6.94 -5.62
CA ILE A 454 -4.17 -5.62 -5.96
C ILE A 454 -3.73 -4.84 -4.72
N THR A 455 -4.46 -4.94 -3.60
CA THR A 455 -4.14 -4.18 -2.38
C THR A 455 -2.98 -4.74 -1.56
N GLY A 456 -2.39 -5.86 -2.00
CA GLY A 456 -1.31 -6.56 -1.31
C GLY A 456 -1.85 -7.45 -0.18
N LEU A 457 -1.86 -8.76 -0.40
CA LEU A 457 -2.34 -9.75 0.60
C LEU A 457 -1.26 -10.21 1.57
N PHE A 458 0.01 -9.86 1.33
CA PHE A 458 1.14 -10.34 2.11
C PHE A 458 1.12 -9.87 3.56
N SER A 459 1.09 -8.55 3.81
CA SER A 459 1.11 -8.01 5.17
C SER A 459 -0.15 -8.44 5.94
N SER A 460 -1.33 -8.33 5.32
CA SER A 460 -2.59 -8.79 5.91
C SER A 460 -2.57 -10.29 6.25
N GLY A 461 -1.98 -11.13 5.39
CA GLY A 461 -1.87 -12.56 5.62
C GLY A 461 -0.88 -12.93 6.73
N LEU A 462 0.29 -12.30 6.81
CA LEU A 462 1.25 -12.53 7.89
C LEU A 462 0.73 -12.06 9.26
N VAL A 463 0.09 -10.90 9.29
CA VAL A 463 -0.59 -10.42 10.49
C VAL A 463 -1.69 -11.40 10.88
N THR A 464 -2.52 -11.86 9.94
CA THR A 464 -3.58 -12.86 10.21
C THR A 464 -3.01 -14.16 10.76
N PHE A 465 -1.91 -14.67 10.19
CA PHE A 465 -1.23 -15.86 10.70
C PHE A 465 -0.78 -15.68 12.16
N THR A 466 -0.09 -14.58 12.46
CA THR A 466 0.39 -14.27 13.82
C THR A 466 -0.77 -14.11 14.80
N MET A 467 -1.84 -13.45 14.37
CA MET A 467 -3.05 -13.24 15.14
C MET A 467 -3.75 -14.55 15.49
N VAL A 468 -3.91 -15.47 14.53
CA VAL A 468 -4.50 -16.80 14.78
C VAL A 468 -3.64 -17.61 15.74
N MET A 469 -2.31 -17.54 15.64
CA MET A 469 -1.40 -18.17 16.61
C MET A 469 -1.64 -17.64 18.03
N ILE A 470 -1.74 -16.32 18.19
CA ILE A 470 -1.98 -15.68 19.49
C ILE A 470 -3.34 -16.08 20.06
N LEU A 471 -4.41 -16.05 19.27
CA LEU A 471 -5.73 -16.51 19.71
C LEU A 471 -5.65 -17.97 20.18
N ARG A 472 -4.96 -18.84 19.43
CA ARG A 472 -4.85 -20.25 19.81
C ARG A 472 -4.06 -20.45 21.10
N VAL A 473 -2.96 -19.75 21.29
CA VAL A 473 -2.19 -19.76 22.55
C VAL A 473 -3.07 -19.26 23.71
N ALA A 474 -3.83 -18.18 23.49
CA ALA A 474 -4.72 -17.64 24.52
C ALA A 474 -5.79 -18.67 24.96
N THR A 475 -6.35 -19.45 24.04
CA THR A 475 -7.36 -20.49 24.38
C THR A 475 -6.82 -21.62 25.23
N VAL A 476 -5.52 -21.97 25.13
CA VAL A 476 -4.94 -23.09 25.88
C VAL A 476 -4.34 -22.67 27.22
N CYS A 477 -4.00 -21.40 27.40
CA CYS A 477 -3.39 -20.90 28.63
C CYS A 477 -4.47 -20.46 29.64
N PRO A 478 -4.60 -21.13 30.82
CA PRO A 478 -5.69 -20.85 31.77
C PRO A 478 -5.73 -19.41 32.28
N VAL A 479 -4.58 -18.74 32.35
CA VAL A 479 -4.42 -17.36 32.80
C VAL A 479 -5.24 -16.35 31.99
N PHE A 480 -5.56 -16.67 30.73
CA PHE A 480 -6.33 -15.78 29.86
C PHE A 480 -7.83 -16.05 29.86
N ARG A 481 -8.33 -17.06 30.61
CA ARG A 481 -9.74 -17.50 30.56
C ARG A 481 -10.74 -16.35 30.65
N ASP A 482 -10.51 -15.41 31.56
CA ASP A 482 -11.43 -14.27 31.80
C ASP A 482 -11.20 -13.09 30.82
N ALA A 483 -10.15 -13.16 30.00
CA ALA A 483 -9.81 -12.18 28.97
C ALA A 483 -10.22 -12.63 27.55
N LEU A 484 -10.66 -13.87 27.35
CA LEU A 484 -11.05 -14.38 26.03
C LEU A 484 -12.36 -13.74 25.54
N PRO A 485 -12.43 -13.31 24.27
CA PRO A 485 -13.69 -12.95 23.62
C PRO A 485 -14.64 -14.15 23.56
N SER A 486 -15.96 -13.90 23.63
CA SER A 486 -16.98 -14.96 23.63
C SER A 486 -17.04 -15.78 22.33
N ASP A 487 -16.59 -15.21 21.21
CA ASP A 487 -16.59 -15.79 19.86
C ASP A 487 -15.18 -16.14 19.37
N ILE A 488 -14.22 -16.37 20.27
CA ILE A 488 -12.81 -16.60 19.91
C ILE A 488 -12.60 -17.78 18.93
N GLU A 489 -13.32 -18.89 19.10
CA GLU A 489 -13.22 -20.04 18.18
C GLU A 489 -13.72 -19.68 16.77
N GLN A 490 -14.76 -18.84 16.68
CA GLN A 490 -15.23 -18.32 15.40
C GLN A 490 -14.18 -17.41 14.76
N ALA A 491 -13.54 -16.54 15.54
CA ALA A 491 -12.45 -15.69 15.06
C ALA A 491 -11.24 -16.51 14.56
N ILE A 492 -10.87 -17.58 15.26
CA ILE A 492 -9.82 -18.52 14.82
C ILE A 492 -10.21 -19.17 13.49
N PHE A 493 -11.45 -19.64 13.38
CA PHE A 493 -11.96 -20.25 12.14
C PHE A 493 -11.92 -19.28 10.96
N ILE A 494 -12.43 -18.06 11.15
CA ILE A 494 -12.43 -17.00 10.12
C ILE A 494 -11.00 -16.64 9.74
N GLY A 495 -10.09 -16.46 10.70
CA GLY A 495 -8.69 -16.16 10.41
C GLY A 495 -8.01 -17.23 9.56
N LYS A 496 -8.25 -18.51 9.87
CA LYS A 496 -7.77 -19.63 9.03
C LYS A 496 -8.41 -19.62 7.64
N ARG A 497 -9.70 -19.30 7.54
CA ARG A 497 -10.40 -19.18 6.24
C ARG A 497 -9.82 -18.05 5.39
N ASN A 498 -9.58 -16.87 5.97
CA ASN A 498 -8.96 -15.75 5.29
C ASN A 498 -7.56 -16.09 4.80
N LEU A 499 -6.73 -16.74 5.64
CA LEU A 499 -5.39 -17.16 5.24
C LEU A 499 -5.42 -18.20 4.11
N ARG A 500 -6.39 -19.13 4.10
CA ARG A 500 -6.65 -20.04 2.96
C ARG A 500 -7.02 -19.28 1.70
N ARG A 501 -7.91 -18.29 1.79
CA ARG A 501 -8.27 -17.43 0.64
C ARG A 501 -7.02 -16.72 0.11
N PHE A 502 -6.22 -16.09 0.98
CA PHE A 502 -5.00 -15.39 0.56
C PHE A 502 -3.96 -16.31 -0.07
N SER A 503 -3.91 -17.58 0.34
CA SER A 503 -2.98 -18.57 -0.19
C SER A 503 -3.22 -18.96 -1.66
N ILE A 504 -4.41 -18.63 -2.21
CA ILE A 504 -4.70 -18.80 -3.64
C ILE A 504 -3.81 -17.88 -4.48
N SER A 505 -3.57 -16.65 -4.00
CA SER A 505 -2.67 -15.69 -4.64
C SER A 505 -1.24 -15.83 -4.14
N VAL A 506 -1.04 -15.92 -2.82
CA VAL A 506 0.29 -15.99 -2.17
C VAL A 506 0.53 -17.40 -1.64
N THR A 507 1.05 -18.28 -2.48
CA THR A 507 1.15 -19.73 -2.23
C THR A 507 1.92 -20.11 -0.95
N GLU A 508 2.85 -19.26 -0.51
CA GLU A 508 3.66 -19.42 0.69
C GLU A 508 2.80 -19.48 1.97
N PHE A 509 1.57 -18.96 1.96
CA PHE A 509 0.65 -19.11 3.08
C PHE A 509 0.16 -20.55 3.29
N GLN A 510 0.32 -21.45 2.32
CA GLN A 510 0.08 -22.88 2.53
C GLN A 510 1.01 -23.47 3.61
N TRP A 511 2.27 -23.03 3.64
CA TRP A 511 3.20 -23.45 4.69
C TRP A 511 2.73 -22.97 6.07
N HIS A 512 2.29 -21.72 6.16
CA HIS A 512 1.77 -21.11 7.39
C HIS A 512 0.51 -21.83 7.89
N LEU A 513 -0.40 -22.18 6.98
CA LEU A 513 -1.58 -23.00 7.31
C LEU A 513 -1.18 -24.37 7.88
N GLY A 514 -0.17 -25.02 7.31
CA GLY A 514 0.38 -26.26 7.85
C GLY A 514 0.94 -26.11 9.27
N VAL A 515 1.53 -24.96 9.61
CA VAL A 515 1.95 -24.65 10.99
C VAL A 515 0.73 -24.56 11.93
N LEU A 516 -0.31 -23.83 11.53
CA LEU A 516 -1.54 -23.69 12.32
C LEU A 516 -2.24 -25.05 12.55
N GLU A 517 -2.23 -25.93 11.55
CA GLU A 517 -2.83 -27.26 11.66
C GLU A 517 -2.06 -28.17 12.64
N ARG A 518 -0.72 -28.11 12.62
CA ARG A 518 0.11 -28.82 13.62
C ARG A 518 -0.12 -28.31 15.03
N LEU A 519 -0.22 -26.98 15.20
CA LEU A 519 -0.52 -26.38 16.50
C LEU A 519 -1.88 -26.87 17.01
N GLU A 520 -2.92 -26.84 16.17
CA GLU A 520 -4.25 -27.28 16.54
C GLU A 520 -4.28 -28.75 17.00
N ALA A 521 -3.59 -29.64 16.27
CA ALA A 521 -3.46 -31.05 16.62
C ALA A 521 -2.74 -31.23 17.97
N SER A 522 -1.66 -30.49 18.22
CA SER A 522 -0.93 -30.53 19.48
C SER A 522 -1.79 -30.08 20.66
N CYS A 523 -2.62 -29.04 20.48
CA CYS A 523 -3.54 -28.57 21.51
C CYS A 523 -4.61 -29.63 21.84
N LYS A 524 -5.16 -30.32 20.83
CA LYS A 524 -6.18 -31.36 21.04
C LYS A 524 -5.63 -32.54 21.85
N ASN A 525 -4.41 -32.99 21.52
CA ASN A 525 -3.77 -34.10 22.23
C ASN A 525 -3.52 -33.79 23.71
N HIS A 526 -3.23 -32.53 24.05
CA HIS A 526 -3.07 -32.07 25.44
C HIS A 526 -4.37 -31.95 26.24
N MET A 527 -5.53 -31.85 25.58
CA MET A 527 -6.83 -31.81 26.26
C MET A 527 -7.43 -33.22 26.46
N THR A 528 -6.91 -34.22 25.73
CA THR A 528 -7.33 -35.63 25.82
C THR A 528 -6.46 -36.48 26.76
N MET A 529 -5.34 -35.93 27.22
CA MET A 529 -4.53 -36.45 28.33
C MET A 529 -4.91 -35.72 29.61
#